data_AF-A0AA46YL83-F1
#
_entry.id   AF-A0AA46YL83-F1
#
_cell.length_a   1.000
_cell.length_b   1.000
_cell.length_c   1.000
_cell.angle_alpha   90.00
_cell.angle_beta   90.00
_cell.angle_gamma   90.00
#
_symmetry.space_group_name_H-M   'P 1'
#
loop_
_entity.id
_entity.type
_entity.pdbx_description
1 polymer ?
#
loop_
_entity_poly.entity_id
_entity_poly.type
_entity_poly.pdbx_seq_one_letter_code
_entity_poly.pdbx_strand_id
1 'polypeptide(L)' 'MAEKPRRDRGQERPEQARHRREKQATEVFGDLLPEGTRDESAQSWGDRDDSRDDELLRDVPPHHG' A
#
# COMPACT_ATOMS: atom_id res chain seq x y z
N MET A 1 8.66 30.39 -32.44
CA MET A 1 7.90 29.33 -31.74
C MET A 1 8.67 28.98 -30.48
N ALA A 2 8.11 29.20 -29.29
CA ALA A 2 8.83 29.02 -28.03
C ALA A 2 8.84 27.53 -27.62
N GLU A 3 10.03 27.00 -27.40
CA GLU A 3 10.28 25.64 -26.92
C GLU A 3 9.82 25.53 -25.45
N LYS A 4 8.86 24.66 -25.18
CA LYS A 4 8.38 24.43 -23.81
C LYS A 4 9.39 23.53 -23.08
N PRO A 5 9.92 23.90 -21.90
CA PRO A 5 10.82 23.03 -21.17
C PRO A 5 10.06 21.77 -20.72
N ARG A 6 10.57 20.60 -21.10
CA ARG A 6 10.07 19.32 -20.64
C ARG A 6 10.35 19.24 -19.14
N ARG A 7 9.29 19.09 -18.33
CA ARG A 7 9.42 18.84 -16.89
C ARG A 7 10.04 17.46 -16.72
N ASP A 8 11.37 17.40 -16.66
CA ASP A 8 12.10 16.24 -16.15
C ASP A 8 11.90 16.19 -14.64
N ARG A 9 10.72 15.74 -14.23
CA ARG A 9 10.41 15.50 -12.83
C ARG A 9 11.08 14.17 -12.51
N GLY A 10 12.31 14.21 -12.02
CA GLY A 10 13.12 13.03 -11.70
C GLY A 10 12.28 11.92 -11.08
N GLN A 11 11.94 10.90 -11.87
CA GLN A 11 11.23 9.73 -11.41
C GLN A 11 12.29 8.77 -10.88
N GLU A 12 12.66 8.93 -9.61
CA GLU A 12 13.41 7.90 -8.91
C GLU A 12 12.62 6.59 -9.00
N ARG A 13 13.31 5.50 -9.35
CA ARG A 13 12.69 4.17 -9.33
C ARG A 13 12.17 3.88 -7.91
N PRO A 14 11.03 3.18 -7.75
CA PRO A 14 10.45 2.92 -6.43
C PRO A 14 11.43 2.25 -5.47
N GLU A 15 12.31 1.40 -6.00
CA GLU A 15 13.38 0.73 -5.24
C GLU A 15 14.42 1.71 -4.69
N GLN A 16 14.78 2.74 -5.47
CA GLN A 16 15.71 3.80 -5.04
C GLN A 16 15.09 4.67 -3.95
N ALA A 17 13.80 5.01 -4.10
CA ALA A 17 13.06 5.76 -3.10
C ALA A 17 12.93 4.98 -1.78
N ARG A 18 12.69 3.66 -1.84
CA ARG A 18 12.64 2.78 -0.66
C ARG A 18 13.98 2.76 0.06
N HIS A 19 15.07 2.48 -0.66
CA HIS A 19 16.40 2.43 -0.09
C HIS A 19 16.84 3.78 0.52
N ARG A 20 16.47 4.91 -0.11
CA ARG A 20 16.72 6.24 0.46
C ARG A 20 15.97 6.45 1.78
N ARG A 21 14.70 6.06 1.85
CA ARG A 21 13.90 6.15 3.09
C ARG A 21 14.48 5.28 4.20
N GLU A 22 14.91 4.07 3.87
CA GLU A 22 15.51 3.12 4.81
C GLU A 22 16.78 3.71 5.44
N LYS A 23 17.70 4.25 4.63
CA LYS A 23 18.89 4.96 5.13
C LYS A 23 18.56 6.13 6.05
N GLN A 24 17.58 6.95 5.65
CA GLN A 24 17.15 8.09 6.47
C GLN A 24 16.52 7.66 7.80
N ALA A 25 15.77 6.56 7.80
CA ALA A 25 15.18 6.02 9.02
C ALA A 25 16.26 5.55 10.00
N THR A 26 17.28 4.83 9.53
CA THR A 26 18.40 4.38 10.38
C THR A 26 19.23 5.54 10.93
N GLU A 27 19.50 6.58 10.13
CA GLU A 27 20.26 7.76 10.59
C GLU A 27 19.53 8.53 11.69
N VAL A 28 18.20 8.63 11.64
CA VAL A 28 17.41 9.44 12.58
C VAL A 28 16.97 8.63 13.80
N PHE A 29 16.62 7.36 13.61
CA PHE A 29 15.97 6.53 14.64
C PHE A 29 16.79 5.30 15.05
N GLY A 30 17.92 5.01 14.39
CA GLY A 30 18.67 3.77 14.58
C GLY A 30 17.85 2.54 14.22
N ASP A 31 18.06 1.45 14.97
CA ASP A 31 17.38 0.15 14.75
C ASP A 31 16.02 0.04 15.48
N LEU A 32 15.43 1.17 15.89
CA LEU A 32 14.18 1.19 16.65
C LEU A 32 12.94 1.00 15.78
N LEU A 33 13.01 1.36 14.50
CA LEU A 33 11.88 1.26 13.59
C LEU A 33 11.87 -0.11 12.90
N PRO A 34 10.71 -0.78 12.82
CA PRO A 34 10.58 -1.99 12.02
C PRO A 34 10.82 -1.68 10.53
N GLU A 35 11.37 -2.64 9.78
CA GLU A 35 11.70 -2.51 8.35
C GLU A 35 10.49 -2.19 7.46
N GLY A 36 9.28 -2.41 7.97
CA GLY A 36 8.03 -2.15 7.27
C GLY A 36 6.85 -2.04 8.22
N THR A 37 5.70 -1.66 7.65
CA THR A 37 4.43 -1.56 8.38
C THR A 37 3.54 -2.76 8.08
N ARG A 38 2.57 -3.05 8.97
CA ARG A 38 1.64 -4.17 8.81
C ARG A 38 0.86 -4.12 7.49
N ASP A 39 0.60 -2.93 6.99
CA ASP A 39 -0.17 -2.67 5.77
C ASP A 39 0.62 -2.95 4.47
N GLU A 40 1.95 -3.10 4.54
CA GLU A 40 2.80 -3.40 3.38
C GLU A 40 2.84 -4.90 3.03
N SER A 41 2.28 -5.75 3.88
CA SER A 41 2.20 -7.17 3.60
C SER A 41 1.29 -7.42 2.38
N ALA A 42 1.64 -8.38 1.53
CA ALA A 42 0.83 -8.82 0.40
C ALA A 42 -0.49 -9.51 0.80
N GLN A 43 -0.87 -9.42 2.07
CA GLN A 43 -2.16 -9.88 2.57
C GLN A 43 -3.22 -8.96 1.98
N SER A 44 -3.75 -9.37 0.83
CA SER A 44 -4.86 -8.73 0.16
C SER A 44 -6.06 -8.60 1.12
N TRP A 45 -6.79 -7.50 0.99
CA TRP A 45 -8.10 -7.33 1.61
C TRP A 45 -9.08 -8.36 1.01
N GLY A 46 -9.05 -9.60 1.49
CA GLY A 46 -10.13 -10.56 1.23
C GLY A 46 -9.83 -11.69 0.24
N ASP A 47 -8.59 -12.16 0.07
CA ASP A 47 -8.39 -13.51 -0.48
C ASP A 47 -8.71 -14.55 0.61
N ARG A 48 -10.00 -14.70 0.90
CA ARG A 48 -10.57 -15.81 1.66
C ARG A 48 -11.59 -16.47 0.74
N ASP A 49 -11.38 -17.76 0.49
CA ASP A 49 -12.31 -18.70 -0.16
C ASP A 49 -13.77 -18.23 -0.16
N ASP A 50 -14.40 -18.21 -1.34
CA ASP A 50 -15.81 -17.94 -1.69
C ASP A 50 -16.88 -18.72 -0.88
N SER A 51 -16.50 -19.36 0.22
CA SER A 51 -17.30 -20.33 0.98
C SER A 51 -18.15 -19.72 2.10
N ARG A 52 -18.06 -18.41 2.37
CA ARG A 52 -18.77 -17.75 3.48
C ARG A 52 -19.89 -16.81 3.10
N ASP A 53 -20.07 -16.55 1.81
CA ASP A 53 -21.10 -15.63 1.32
C ASP A 53 -22.51 -16.15 1.63
N ASP A 54 -22.71 -17.47 1.54
CA ASP A 54 -23.98 -18.12 1.90
C ASP A 54 -24.33 -17.99 3.40
N GLU A 55 -23.34 -17.90 4.27
CA GLU A 55 -23.53 -17.66 5.72
C GLU A 55 -23.96 -16.20 5.94
N LEU A 56 -23.30 -15.26 5.29
CA LEU A 56 -23.59 -13.82 5.37
C LEU A 56 -24.98 -13.45 4.84
N LEU A 57 -25.43 -14.06 3.74
CA LEU A 57 -26.75 -13.80 3.15
C LEU A 57 -27.93 -14.25 4.04
N ARG A 58 -27.70 -15.15 5.00
CA ARG A 58 -28.73 -15.61 5.95
C ARG A 58 -28.98 -14.61 7.08
N ASP A 59 -27.98 -13.80 7.40
CA ASP A 59 -28.03 -12.82 8.49
C ASP A 59 -28.44 -11.42 8.02
N VAL A 60 -28.72 -11.25 6.72
CA VAL A 60 -29.19 -9.96 6.19
C VAL A 60 -30.64 -9.75 6.60
N PRO A 61 -30.95 -8.67 7.35
CA PRO A 61 -32.33 -8.34 7.73
C PRO A 61 -33.21 -8.23 6.48
N PRO A 62 -34.51 -8.58 6.57
CA PRO A 62 -35.40 -8.54 5.42
C PRO A 62 -35.39 -7.14 4.81
N HIS A 63 -34.94 -7.06 3.56
CA HIS A 63 -35.13 -5.87 2.76
C HIS A 63 -36.63 -5.74 2.52
N HIS A 64 -37.28 -4.85 3.27
CA HIS A 64 -38.62 -4.39 2.92
C HIS A 64 -38.49 -3.74 1.52
N GLY A 65 -39.23 -4.31 0.56
CA GLY A 65 -39.06 -4.08 -0.88
C GLY A 65 -39.25 -2.66 -1.37
#